data_AF-A0A7V7B0Z0-F1
#
_entry.id   AF-A0A7V7B0Z0-F1
#
_cell.length_a   1.000
_cell.length_b   1.000
_cell.length_c   1.000
_cell.angle_alpha   90.00
_cell.angle_beta   90.00
_cell.angle_gamma   90.00
#
_symmetry.space_group_name_H-M   'P 1'
#
loop_
_entity.id
_entity.type
_entity.pdbx_description
1 polymer ?
#
loop_
_entity_poly.entity_id
_entity_poly.type
_entity_poly.pdbx_seq_one_letter_code
_entity_poly.pdbx_strand_id
1 'polypeptide(L)'
;MNIIQIIADEINIKENKVLNTVKLLDEGNTVPFIARYRKEMTGELDESIIREIESKLDYIRNLENRKQEVIRLIDEQEKLTKELEEKIKNAKVLQEVEDLYRPYRPKRRTRASMAKEKGLEPLAEAIFEQEMTEEKLINFALSFVDEEKDILSVDDAIQGAQDIIAEWVSDNAQYRQIIRELTIKEGILTAEGKESQKSEYEIYYDYKEHIKTIPPYRILAINRGEREKILSVKIAFPEEKLLNYLKSQTIKKVDSTLSEYVLEAVEDAYKRLISPSIEREIRNSL
;
A
#
# COMPACT_ATOMS: atom_id res chain seq x y z
N MET A 1 -14.66 18.88 -2.54
CA MET A 1 -15.38 18.01 -1.59
C MET A 1 -15.94 18.86 -0.46
N ASN A 2 -17.18 18.63 -0.03
CA ASN A 2 -17.73 19.31 1.16
C ASN A 2 -17.41 18.47 2.40
N ILE A 3 -16.35 18.83 3.13
CA ILE A 3 -15.87 18.10 4.32
C ILE A 3 -17.00 17.97 5.38
N ILE A 4 -17.80 19.01 5.54
CA ILE A 4 -18.89 19.05 6.52
C ILE A 4 -19.94 17.98 6.21
N GLN A 5 -20.29 17.83 4.93
CA GLN A 5 -21.28 16.85 4.48
C GLN A 5 -20.78 15.42 4.70
N ILE A 6 -19.51 15.14 4.40
CA ILE A 6 -18.92 13.81 4.62
C ILE A 6 -18.97 13.43 6.10
N ILE A 7 -18.56 14.33 6.99
CA ILE A 7 -18.59 14.08 8.44
C ILE A 7 -20.03 13.91 8.93
N ALA A 8 -20.96 14.72 8.42
CA ALA A 8 -22.38 14.64 8.75
C ALA A 8 -22.98 13.28 8.36
N ASP A 9 -22.67 12.79 7.16
CA ASP A 9 -23.15 11.50 6.65
C ASP A 9 -22.53 10.32 7.41
N GLU A 10 -21.23 10.36 7.73
CA GLU A 10 -20.55 9.29 8.44
C GLU A 10 -20.98 9.16 9.91
N ILE A 11 -21.15 10.29 10.60
CA ILE A 11 -21.55 10.33 12.03
C ILE A 11 -23.08 10.33 12.16
N ASN A 12 -23.82 10.44 11.05
CA ASN A 12 -25.28 10.51 10.99
C ASN A 12 -25.87 11.66 11.85
N ILE A 13 -25.33 12.87 11.66
CA ILE A 13 -25.76 14.10 12.33
C ILE A 13 -26.00 15.23 11.33
N LYS A 14 -26.81 16.22 11.68
CA LYS A 14 -27.12 17.34 10.78
C LYS A 14 -25.86 18.17 10.47
N GLU A 15 -25.67 18.51 9.20
CA GLU A 15 -24.55 19.34 8.72
C GLU A 15 -24.33 20.62 9.54
N ASN A 16 -25.41 21.30 9.95
CA ASN A 16 -25.30 22.51 10.77
C ASN A 16 -24.59 22.28 12.11
N LYS A 17 -24.79 21.11 12.74
CA LYS A 17 -24.12 20.77 14.01
C LYS A 17 -22.62 20.53 13.78
N VAL A 18 -22.28 19.82 12.70
CA VAL A 18 -20.89 19.62 12.28
C VAL A 18 -20.23 20.95 11.97
N LEU A 19 -20.84 21.80 11.14
CA LEU A 19 -20.32 23.10 10.75
C LEU A 19 -19.98 23.97 11.96
N ASN A 20 -20.91 24.07 12.92
CA ASN A 20 -20.68 24.88 14.13
C ASN A 20 -19.58 24.30 15.00
N THR A 21 -19.50 22.97 15.12
CA THR A 21 -18.45 22.29 15.88
C THR A 21 -17.08 22.49 15.22
N VAL A 22 -16.99 22.33 13.91
CA VAL A 22 -15.76 22.58 13.12
C VAL A 22 -15.29 24.02 13.27
N LYS A 23 -16.18 25.02 13.21
CA LYS A 23 -15.82 26.42 13.46
C LYS A 23 -15.18 26.63 14.83
N LEU A 24 -15.77 26.03 15.88
CA LEU A 24 -15.22 26.13 17.22
C LEU A 24 -13.84 25.45 17.34
N LEU A 25 -13.65 24.30 16.69
CA LEU A 25 -12.34 23.62 16.64
C LEU A 25 -11.30 24.48 15.88
N ASP A 26 -11.69 25.10 14.77
CA ASP A 26 -10.81 25.98 13.97
C ASP A 26 -10.42 27.27 14.70
N GLU A 27 -11.27 27.76 15.59
CA GLU A 27 -10.98 28.87 16.52
C GLU A 27 -9.98 28.46 17.63
N GLY A 28 -9.53 27.20 17.67
CA GLY A 28 -8.58 26.68 18.65
C GLY A 28 -9.23 26.25 19.98
N ASN A 29 -10.55 26.09 20.02
CA ASN A 29 -11.21 25.58 21.21
C ASN A 29 -10.98 24.08 21.36
N THR A 30 -10.66 23.63 22.58
CA THR A 30 -10.47 22.19 22.86
C THR A 30 -11.81 21.46 22.97
N VAL A 31 -11.83 20.16 22.68
CA VAL A 31 -13.05 19.33 22.83
C VAL A 31 -13.69 19.44 24.23
N PRO A 32 -12.96 19.33 25.35
CA PRO A 32 -13.56 19.51 26.68
C PRO A 32 -14.15 20.90 26.90
N PHE A 33 -13.55 21.94 26.30
CA PHE A 33 -14.09 23.30 26.37
C PHE A 33 -15.40 23.43 25.59
N ILE A 34 -15.44 22.91 24.36
CA ILE A 34 -16.64 22.93 23.52
C ILE A 34 -17.78 22.17 24.21
N ALA A 35 -17.48 20.95 24.67
CA ALA A 35 -18.45 20.08 25.33
C ALA A 35 -19.00 20.68 26.65
N ARG A 36 -18.25 21.55 27.33
CA ARG A 36 -18.69 22.18 28.59
C ARG A 36 -19.34 23.55 28.39
N TYR A 37 -18.77 24.40 27.54
CA TYR A 37 -19.09 25.83 27.48
C TYR A 37 -19.72 26.29 26.16
N ARG A 38 -19.81 25.40 25.15
CA ARG A 38 -20.37 25.70 23.82
C ARG A 38 -21.44 24.70 23.39
N LYS A 39 -22.13 24.06 24.34
CA LYS A 39 -23.17 23.06 24.08
C LYS A 39 -24.28 23.59 23.17
N GLU A 40 -24.79 24.79 23.42
CA GLU A 40 -25.88 25.36 22.62
C GLU A 40 -25.47 25.58 21.15
N MET A 41 -24.22 26.01 20.91
CA MET A 41 -23.71 26.26 19.56
C MET A 41 -23.56 24.99 18.74
N THR A 42 -23.24 23.87 19.37
CA THR A 42 -23.13 22.55 18.71
C THR A 42 -24.47 21.81 18.62
N GLY A 43 -25.53 22.33 19.25
CA GLY A 43 -26.81 21.63 19.36
C GLY A 43 -26.76 20.46 20.34
N GLU A 44 -26.09 20.69 21.48
CA GLU A 44 -25.95 19.78 22.62
C GLU A 44 -25.24 18.45 22.29
N LEU A 45 -24.21 18.51 21.43
CA LEU A 45 -23.36 17.34 21.20
C LEU A 45 -22.58 16.97 22.47
N ASP A 46 -22.44 15.67 22.71
CA ASP A 46 -21.60 15.15 23.79
C ASP A 46 -20.12 15.16 23.39
N GLU A 47 -19.26 14.95 24.40
CA GLU A 47 -17.81 14.99 24.20
C GLU A 47 -17.32 13.88 23.26
N SER A 48 -17.94 12.70 23.28
CA SER A 48 -17.58 11.59 22.38
C SER A 48 -17.80 11.94 20.91
N ILE A 49 -18.96 12.51 20.58
CA ILE A 49 -19.27 12.93 19.21
C ILE A 49 -18.38 14.08 18.77
N ILE A 50 -18.07 15.04 19.65
CA ILE A 50 -17.16 16.13 19.31
C ILE A 50 -15.74 15.60 19.03
N ARG A 51 -15.26 14.62 19.79
CA ARG A 51 -13.97 13.95 19.51
C ARG A 51 -13.98 13.17 18.20
N GLU A 52 -15.11 12.55 17.87
CA GLU A 52 -15.28 11.85 16.60
C GLU A 52 -15.24 12.83 15.42
N ILE A 53 -15.94 13.97 15.53
CA ILE A 53 -15.89 15.06 14.54
C ILE A 53 -14.46 15.58 14.38
N GLU A 54 -13.75 15.87 15.47
CA GLU A 54 -12.36 16.34 15.44
C GLU A 54 -11.45 15.34 14.70
N SER A 55 -11.51 14.05 15.10
CA SER A 55 -10.69 12.99 14.50
C SER A 55 -10.97 12.83 12.99
N LYS A 56 -12.25 12.92 12.58
CA LYS A 56 -12.67 12.82 11.18
C LYS A 56 -12.26 14.05 10.37
N LEU A 57 -12.43 15.24 10.94
CA LEU A 57 -12.01 16.50 10.35
C LEU A 57 -10.50 16.48 10.05
N ASP A 58 -9.70 16.08 11.03
CA ASP A 58 -8.24 15.99 10.90
C ASP A 58 -7.83 14.97 9.83
N TYR A 59 -8.47 13.80 9.82
CA TYR A 59 -8.21 12.78 8.81
C TYR A 59 -8.52 13.28 7.39
N ILE A 60 -9.70 13.89 7.17
CA ILE A 60 -10.11 14.38 5.85
C ILE A 60 -9.20 15.53 5.40
N ARG A 61 -8.85 16.46 6.30
CA ARG A 61 -7.89 17.54 6.00
C ARG A 61 -6.53 16.99 5.63
N ASN A 62 -6.03 16.02 6.38
CA ASN A 62 -4.76 15.37 6.07
C ASN A 62 -4.79 14.68 4.70
N LEU A 63 -5.89 13.99 4.37
CA LEU A 63 -6.09 13.38 3.06
C LEU A 63 -6.05 14.43 1.94
N GLU A 64 -6.81 15.52 2.07
CA GLU A 64 -6.85 16.58 1.05
C GLU A 64 -5.49 17.29 0.89
N ASN A 65 -4.81 17.58 1.99
CA ASN A 65 -3.45 18.14 1.95
C ASN A 65 -2.50 17.18 1.25
N ARG A 66 -2.57 15.88 1.56
CA ARG A 66 -1.72 14.88 0.94
C ARG A 66 -1.98 14.72 -0.55
N LYS A 67 -3.25 14.76 -0.99
CA LYS A 67 -3.60 14.77 -2.42
C LYS A 67 -2.94 15.93 -3.15
N GLN A 68 -3.05 17.15 -2.60
CA GLN A 68 -2.44 18.34 -3.19
C GLN A 68 -0.92 18.24 -3.25
N GLU A 69 -0.30 17.76 -2.17
CA GLU A 69 1.15 17.55 -2.11
C GLU A 69 1.61 16.54 -3.17
N VAL A 70 0.94 15.39 -3.28
CA VAL A 70 1.27 14.35 -4.25
C VAL A 70 1.09 14.85 -5.68
N ILE A 71 0.01 15.56 -5.99
CA ILE A 71 -0.20 16.18 -7.31
C ILE A 71 0.99 17.09 -7.65
N ARG A 72 1.36 17.98 -6.72
CA ARG A 72 2.51 18.88 -6.90
C ARG A 72 3.82 18.11 -7.14
N LEU A 73 4.09 17.08 -6.34
CA LEU A 73 5.34 16.30 -6.43
C LEU A 73 5.45 15.49 -7.75
N ILE A 74 4.33 15.12 -8.35
CA ILE A 74 4.30 14.42 -9.64
C ILE A 74 4.39 15.44 -10.79
N ASP A 75 3.76 16.59 -10.65
CA ASP A 75 3.83 17.70 -11.62
C ASP A 75 5.24 18.27 -11.74
N GLU A 76 5.96 18.40 -10.61
CA GLU A 76 7.39 18.79 -10.57
C GLU A 76 8.30 17.81 -11.35
N GLN A 77 7.84 16.60 -11.64
CA GLN A 77 8.54 15.61 -12.47
C GLN A 77 8.05 15.59 -13.93
N GLU A 78 7.13 16.48 -14.30
CA GLU A 78 6.47 16.54 -15.62
C GLU A 78 5.75 15.23 -16.00
N LYS A 79 5.35 14.43 -15.01
CA LYS A 79 4.70 13.12 -15.18
C LYS A 79 3.20 13.13 -14.85
N LEU A 80 2.65 14.29 -14.48
CA LEU A 80 1.24 14.40 -14.11
C LEU A 80 0.35 14.39 -15.36
N THR A 81 -0.41 13.31 -15.52
CA THR A 81 -1.46 13.24 -16.55
C THR A 81 -2.81 13.67 -15.98
N LYS A 82 -3.73 14.13 -16.84
CA LYS A 82 -5.10 14.47 -16.41
C LYS A 82 -5.81 13.30 -15.74
N GLU A 83 -5.64 12.10 -16.30
CA GLU A 83 -6.23 10.88 -15.74
C GLU A 83 -5.66 10.57 -14.33
N LEU A 84 -4.35 10.73 -14.14
CA LEU A 84 -3.71 10.52 -12.84
C LEU A 84 -4.14 11.57 -11.82
N GLU A 85 -4.20 12.84 -12.23
CA GLU A 85 -4.68 13.94 -11.39
C GLU A 85 -6.12 13.68 -10.91
N GLU A 86 -7.00 13.23 -11.81
CA GLU A 86 -8.37 12.85 -11.46
C GLU A 86 -8.42 11.66 -10.51
N LYS A 87 -7.60 10.61 -10.73
CA LYS A 87 -7.49 9.47 -9.83
C LYS A 87 -7.07 9.91 -8.42
N ILE A 88 -6.08 10.79 -8.29
CA ILE A 88 -5.60 11.29 -6.99
C ILE A 88 -6.68 12.14 -6.30
N LYS A 89 -7.35 13.04 -7.04
CA LYS A 89 -8.44 13.86 -6.49
C LYS A 89 -9.60 13.01 -5.98
N ASN A 90 -9.92 11.94 -6.69
CA ASN A 90 -11.03 11.04 -6.36
C ASN A 90 -10.68 9.97 -5.31
N ALA A 91 -9.42 9.85 -4.90
CA ALA A 91 -9.01 8.92 -3.85
C ALA A 91 -9.77 9.19 -2.54
N LYS A 92 -10.28 8.15 -1.90
CA LYS A 92 -11.13 8.24 -0.70
C LYS A 92 -10.36 8.01 0.59
N VAL A 93 -9.23 7.33 0.50
CA VAL A 93 -8.38 7.01 1.66
C VAL A 93 -6.93 7.36 1.38
N LEU A 94 -6.17 7.64 2.44
CA LEU A 94 -4.77 8.02 2.33
C LEU A 94 -3.94 6.96 1.59
N GLN A 95 -4.25 5.68 1.81
CA GLN A 95 -3.54 4.58 1.18
C GLN A 95 -3.67 4.56 -0.35
N GLU A 96 -4.83 4.95 -0.90
CA GLU A 96 -5.00 5.05 -2.37
C GLU A 96 -4.11 6.16 -2.95
N VAL A 97 -3.98 7.28 -2.24
CA VAL A 97 -3.08 8.39 -2.62
C VAL A 97 -1.63 7.93 -2.59
N GLU A 98 -1.22 7.19 -1.54
CA GLU A 98 0.14 6.65 -1.43
C GLU A 98 0.44 5.60 -2.51
N ASP A 99 -0.52 4.74 -2.84
CA ASP A 99 -0.37 3.75 -3.90
C ASP A 99 -0.21 4.42 -5.28
N LEU A 100 -0.98 5.48 -5.57
CA LEU A 100 -0.85 6.26 -6.80
C LEU A 100 0.47 7.05 -6.86
N TYR A 101 0.99 7.50 -5.73
CA TYR A 101 2.25 8.23 -5.66
C TYR A 101 3.49 7.32 -5.75
N ARG A 102 3.35 6.03 -5.41
CA ARG A 102 4.48 5.08 -5.27
C ARG A 102 5.45 5.05 -6.46
N PRO A 103 5.00 5.04 -7.74
CA PRO A 103 5.89 5.05 -8.90
C PRO A 103 6.75 6.31 -9.04
N TYR A 104 6.31 7.42 -8.43
CA TYR A 104 6.93 8.75 -8.56
C TYR A 104 7.70 9.15 -7.31
N ARG A 105 7.63 8.34 -6.26
CA ARG A 105 8.33 8.60 -5.01
C ARG A 105 9.85 8.43 -5.23
N PRO A 106 10.70 9.39 -4.80
CA PRO A 106 12.14 9.21 -4.83
C PRO A 106 12.56 7.95 -4.06
N LYS A 107 13.25 7.04 -4.73
CA LYS A 107 13.70 5.77 -4.13
C LYS A 107 15.19 5.82 -3.81
N ARG A 108 15.56 5.22 -2.67
CA ARG A 108 16.95 4.87 -2.38
C ARG A 108 17.40 3.81 -3.39
N ARG A 109 18.70 3.72 -3.67
CA ARG A 109 19.32 2.77 -4.59
C ARG A 109 18.71 1.35 -4.47
N THR A 110 17.80 0.99 -5.39
CA THR A 110 17.14 -0.32 -5.48
C THR A 110 17.81 -1.16 -6.57
N ARG A 111 17.52 -2.46 -6.62
CA ARG A 111 17.98 -3.30 -7.74
C ARG A 111 17.48 -2.77 -9.08
N ALA A 112 16.20 -2.39 -9.14
CA ALA A 112 15.61 -1.75 -10.31
C ALA A 112 16.28 -0.41 -10.65
N SER A 113 16.54 0.47 -9.67
CA SER A 113 17.18 1.76 -9.95
C SER A 113 18.60 1.57 -10.48
N MET A 114 19.36 0.61 -9.93
CA MET A 114 20.69 0.26 -10.45
C MET A 114 20.62 -0.31 -11.87
N ALA A 115 19.63 -1.16 -12.16
CA ALA A 115 19.41 -1.68 -13.51
C ALA A 115 19.03 -0.57 -14.50
N LYS A 116 18.21 0.40 -14.10
CA LYS A 116 17.90 1.60 -14.90
C LYS A 116 19.11 2.48 -15.13
N GLU A 117 19.95 2.69 -14.12
CA GLU A 117 21.22 3.42 -14.25
C GLU A 117 22.18 2.73 -15.24
N LYS A 118 22.16 1.39 -15.29
CA LYS A 118 22.89 0.60 -16.29
C LYS A 118 22.25 0.63 -17.69
N GLY A 119 21.07 1.24 -17.84
CA GLY A 119 20.38 1.40 -19.12
C GLY A 119 19.52 0.20 -19.54
N LEU A 120 19.14 -0.68 -18.61
CA LEU A 120 18.37 -1.90 -18.90
C LEU A 120 16.85 -1.68 -19.04
N GLU A 121 16.37 -0.45 -18.88
CA GLU A 121 14.93 -0.12 -18.96
C GLU A 121 14.30 -0.52 -20.32
N PRO A 122 14.91 -0.26 -21.49
CA PRO A 122 14.35 -0.71 -22.77
C PRO A 122 14.26 -2.24 -22.90
N LEU A 123 15.18 -2.98 -22.27
CA LEU A 123 15.10 -4.44 -22.23
C LEU A 123 13.93 -4.91 -21.35
N ALA A 124 13.71 -4.25 -20.22
CA ALA A 124 12.56 -4.51 -19.36
C ALA A 124 11.23 -4.23 -20.07
N GLU A 125 11.13 -3.14 -20.83
CA GLU A 125 9.95 -2.83 -21.66
C GLU A 125 9.70 -3.94 -22.69
N ALA A 126 10.72 -4.34 -23.44
CA ALA A 126 10.62 -5.40 -24.44
C ALA A 126 10.18 -6.75 -23.85
N ILE A 127 10.72 -7.14 -22.68
CA ILE A 127 10.32 -8.35 -21.97
C ILE A 127 8.86 -8.24 -21.50
N PHE A 128 8.47 -7.10 -20.91
CA PHE A 128 7.13 -6.90 -20.36
C PHE A 128 6.05 -6.84 -21.45
N GLU A 129 6.37 -6.28 -22.61
CA GLU A 129 5.48 -6.21 -23.77
C GLU A 129 5.16 -7.59 -24.36
N GLN A 130 6.11 -8.54 -24.28
CA GLN A 130 5.97 -9.91 -24.79
C GLN A 130 5.72 -9.98 -26.31
N GLU A 131 6.13 -8.96 -27.07
CA GLU A 131 5.87 -8.90 -28.51
C GLU A 131 6.96 -9.58 -29.36
N MET A 132 8.18 -9.65 -28.84
CA MET A 132 9.35 -10.19 -29.55
C MET A 132 9.41 -11.74 -29.52
N THR A 133 10.16 -12.30 -30.46
CA THR A 133 10.59 -13.71 -30.40
C THR A 133 11.76 -13.85 -29.45
N GLU A 134 11.96 -15.04 -28.88
CA GLU A 134 13.09 -15.33 -27.98
C GLU A 134 14.44 -14.99 -28.63
N GLU A 135 14.66 -15.40 -29.88
CA GLU A 135 15.89 -15.10 -30.61
C GLU A 135 16.16 -13.60 -30.73
N LYS A 136 15.12 -12.80 -30.99
CA LYS A 136 15.26 -11.33 -31.07
C LYS A 136 15.53 -10.74 -29.71
N LEU A 137 14.91 -11.27 -28.65
CA LEU A 137 15.15 -10.82 -27.28
C LEU A 137 16.59 -11.10 -26.85
N ILE A 138 17.10 -12.31 -27.07
CA ILE A 138 18.48 -12.68 -26.70
C ILE A 138 19.48 -11.78 -27.44
N ASN A 139 19.28 -11.56 -28.75
CA ASN A 139 20.11 -10.63 -29.52
C ASN A 139 20.02 -9.19 -29.00
N PHE A 140 18.83 -8.77 -28.55
CA PHE A 140 18.67 -7.45 -27.94
C PHE A 140 19.39 -7.38 -26.59
N ALA A 141 19.22 -8.37 -25.72
CA ALA A 141 19.88 -8.47 -24.42
C ALA A 141 21.42 -8.50 -24.54
N LEU A 142 21.96 -9.18 -25.56
CA LEU A 142 23.39 -9.18 -25.89
C LEU A 142 23.95 -7.76 -26.11
N SER A 143 23.15 -6.84 -26.65
CA SER A 143 23.58 -5.45 -26.88
C SER A 143 23.74 -4.62 -25.58
N PHE A 144 23.25 -5.14 -24.45
CA PHE A 144 23.40 -4.52 -23.13
C PHE A 144 24.58 -5.11 -22.32
N VAL A 145 25.24 -6.17 -22.80
CA VAL A 145 26.41 -6.75 -22.12
C VAL A 145 27.57 -5.76 -22.20
N ASP A 146 28.04 -5.34 -21.04
CA ASP A 146 28.99 -4.24 -20.88
C ASP A 146 29.71 -4.42 -19.53
N GLU A 147 30.99 -4.78 -19.57
CA GLU A 147 31.82 -4.97 -18.38
C GLU A 147 31.98 -3.67 -17.57
N GLU A 148 32.00 -2.50 -18.22
CA GLU A 148 32.12 -1.21 -17.52
C GLU A 148 30.87 -0.89 -16.70
N LYS A 149 29.71 -1.40 -17.15
CA LYS A 149 28.44 -1.33 -16.43
C LYS A 149 28.18 -2.54 -15.55
N ASP A 150 29.15 -3.44 -15.39
CA ASP A 150 29.01 -4.64 -14.57
C ASP A 150 27.80 -5.49 -15.03
N ILE A 151 27.65 -5.65 -16.36
CA ILE A 151 26.72 -6.57 -17.01
C ILE A 151 27.57 -7.59 -17.77
N LEU A 152 27.84 -8.73 -17.15
CA LEU A 152 28.84 -9.70 -17.65
C LEU A 152 28.25 -10.73 -18.62
N SER A 153 26.93 -10.88 -18.63
CA SER A 153 26.23 -11.88 -19.42
C SER A 153 24.83 -11.43 -19.84
N VAL A 154 24.26 -12.16 -20.80
CA VAL A 154 22.84 -12.00 -21.19
C VAL A 154 21.92 -12.24 -19.99
N ASP A 155 22.24 -13.23 -19.16
CA ASP A 155 21.47 -13.56 -17.97
C ASP A 155 21.49 -12.41 -16.96
N ASP A 156 22.63 -11.72 -16.79
CA ASP A 156 22.70 -10.52 -15.93
C ASP A 156 21.83 -9.38 -16.46
N ALA A 157 21.80 -9.18 -17.78
CA ALA A 157 20.96 -8.17 -18.42
C ALA A 157 19.47 -8.50 -18.23
N ILE A 158 19.08 -9.76 -18.43
CA ILE A 158 17.70 -10.24 -18.22
C ILE A 158 17.31 -10.10 -16.74
N GLN A 159 18.19 -10.50 -15.81
CA GLN A 159 17.94 -10.40 -14.37
C GLN A 159 17.74 -8.93 -13.94
N GLY A 160 18.57 -8.02 -14.46
CA GLY A 160 18.40 -6.58 -14.20
C GLY A 160 17.09 -6.03 -14.79
N ALA A 161 16.69 -6.49 -15.97
CA ALA A 161 15.41 -6.15 -16.57
C ALA A 161 14.22 -6.71 -15.74
N GLN A 162 14.33 -7.93 -15.22
CA GLN A 162 13.34 -8.52 -14.31
C GLN A 162 13.23 -7.74 -12.99
N ASP A 163 14.33 -7.23 -12.45
CA ASP A 163 14.30 -6.37 -11.26
C ASP A 163 13.51 -5.08 -11.51
N ILE A 164 13.61 -4.49 -12.71
CA ILE A 164 12.81 -3.34 -13.14
C ILE A 164 11.32 -3.71 -13.23
N ILE A 165 11.01 -4.82 -13.88
CA ILE A 165 9.63 -5.32 -14.01
C ILE A 165 9.03 -5.60 -12.64
N ALA A 166 9.79 -6.22 -11.74
CA ALA A 166 9.33 -6.53 -10.39
C ALA A 166 8.95 -5.26 -9.62
N GLU A 167 9.70 -4.17 -9.81
CA GLU A 167 9.38 -2.88 -9.23
C GLU A 167 8.12 -2.25 -9.87
N TRP A 168 7.96 -2.31 -11.19
CA TRP A 168 6.75 -1.83 -11.87
C TRP A 168 5.49 -2.57 -11.40
N VAL A 169 5.55 -3.89 -11.31
CA VAL A 169 4.45 -4.73 -10.81
C VAL A 169 4.17 -4.39 -9.34
N SER A 170 5.19 -4.21 -8.52
CA SER A 170 5.02 -3.85 -7.11
C SER A 170 4.42 -2.45 -6.90
N ASP A 171 4.68 -1.51 -7.80
CA ASP A 171 4.21 -0.13 -7.70
C ASP A 171 2.82 0.10 -8.28
N ASN A 172 2.28 -0.87 -9.02
CA ASN A 172 0.98 -0.74 -9.64
C ASN A 172 -0.13 -0.62 -8.57
N ALA A 173 -0.74 0.56 -8.48
CA ALA A 173 -1.76 0.87 -7.47
C ALA A 173 -2.95 -0.11 -7.48
N GLN A 174 -3.41 -0.51 -8.67
CA GLN A 174 -4.53 -1.44 -8.82
C GLN A 174 -4.18 -2.84 -8.30
N TYR A 175 -2.98 -3.33 -8.62
CA TYR A 175 -2.53 -4.64 -8.11
C TYR A 175 -2.43 -4.63 -6.59
N ARG A 176 -1.86 -3.57 -6.02
CA ARG A 176 -1.75 -3.42 -4.56
C ARG A 176 -3.10 -3.37 -3.88
N GLN A 177 -4.05 -2.61 -4.44
CA GLN A 177 -5.41 -2.52 -3.91
C GLN A 177 -6.08 -3.90 -3.86
N ILE A 178 -6.10 -4.63 -4.98
CA ILE A 178 -6.75 -5.96 -5.05
C ILE A 178 -6.06 -6.96 -4.12
N ILE A 179 -4.73 -6.96 -4.07
CA ILE A 179 -3.98 -7.83 -3.16
C ILE A 179 -4.32 -7.51 -1.70
N ARG A 180 -4.40 -6.23 -1.31
CA ARG A 180 -4.78 -5.80 0.03
C ARG A 180 -6.19 -6.25 0.39
N GLU A 181 -7.15 -6.01 -0.48
CA GLU A 181 -8.57 -6.37 -0.27
C GLU A 181 -8.74 -7.89 -0.10
N LEU A 182 -8.10 -8.68 -0.96
CA LEU A 182 -8.11 -10.14 -0.85
C LEU A 182 -7.43 -10.59 0.45
N THR A 183 -6.29 -10.02 0.80
CA THR A 183 -5.55 -10.37 2.03
C THR A 183 -6.37 -10.06 3.28
N ILE A 184 -7.06 -8.91 3.34
CA ILE A 184 -7.97 -8.59 4.46
C ILE A 184 -9.15 -9.56 4.52
N LYS A 185 -9.69 -9.94 3.35
CA LYS A 185 -10.89 -10.77 3.25
C LYS A 185 -10.64 -12.24 3.64
N GLU A 186 -9.54 -12.84 3.17
CA GLU A 186 -9.28 -14.27 3.35
C GLU A 186 -8.04 -14.58 4.20
N GLY A 187 -7.22 -13.57 4.50
CA GLY A 187 -5.99 -13.75 5.27
C GLY A 187 -6.25 -14.19 6.71
N ILE A 188 -5.30 -14.96 7.22
CA ILE A 188 -5.30 -15.51 8.57
C ILE A 188 -4.13 -14.89 9.31
N LEU A 189 -4.41 -14.22 10.42
CA LEU A 189 -3.37 -13.83 11.36
C LEU A 189 -2.93 -15.07 12.13
N THR A 190 -1.63 -15.32 12.09
CA THR A 190 -0.98 -16.41 12.81
C THR A 190 -0.07 -15.80 13.86
N ALA A 191 -0.14 -16.31 15.10
CA ALA A 191 0.78 -15.95 16.16
C ALA A 191 1.43 -17.22 16.73
N GLU A 192 2.75 -17.17 16.86
CA GLU A 192 3.59 -18.27 17.31
C GLU A 192 4.38 -17.85 18.56
N GLY A 193 4.36 -18.67 19.60
CA GLY A 193 5.12 -18.44 20.83
C GLY A 193 6.60 -18.80 20.66
N LYS A 194 7.50 -17.98 21.19
CA LYS A 194 8.92 -18.34 21.29
C LYS A 194 9.15 -19.16 22.57
N GLU A 195 9.63 -20.39 22.42
CA GLU A 195 9.61 -21.49 23.42
C GLU A 195 10.35 -21.28 24.77
N SER A 196 10.77 -20.06 25.15
CA SER A 196 11.64 -19.89 26.32
C SER A 196 10.96 -19.46 27.63
N GLN A 197 9.71 -18.98 27.65
CA GLN A 197 9.07 -18.52 28.89
C GLN A 197 7.55 -18.70 28.87
N LYS A 198 6.99 -19.38 29.89
CA LYS A 198 5.55 -19.29 30.17
C LYS A 198 5.17 -17.83 30.40
N SER A 199 4.20 -17.33 29.65
CA SER A 199 3.76 -15.93 29.71
C SER A 199 2.24 -15.82 29.69
N GLU A 200 1.70 -14.64 29.96
CA GLU A 200 0.27 -14.35 29.83
C GLU A 200 -0.27 -14.53 28.39
N TYR A 201 0.63 -14.71 27.42
CA TYR A 201 0.31 -14.91 26.00
C TYR A 201 0.23 -16.39 25.58
N GLU A 202 0.27 -17.35 26.51
CA GLU A 202 0.18 -18.80 26.19
C GLU A 202 -1.01 -19.14 25.28
N ILE A 203 -2.15 -18.46 25.46
CA ILE A 203 -3.33 -18.63 24.61
C ILE A 203 -3.11 -18.26 23.14
N TYR A 204 -2.01 -17.57 22.84
CA TYR A 204 -1.63 -17.08 21.51
C TYR A 204 -0.45 -17.84 20.87
N TYR A 205 0.05 -18.92 21.48
CA TYR A 205 1.27 -19.60 21.00
C TYR A 205 1.10 -20.42 19.73
N ASP A 206 -0.12 -20.88 19.43
CA ASP A 206 -0.51 -21.48 18.14
C ASP A 206 -1.87 -20.90 17.74
N TYR A 207 -1.92 -19.56 17.65
CA TYR A 207 -3.17 -18.86 17.39
C TYR A 207 -3.31 -18.57 15.90
N LYS A 208 -4.50 -18.87 15.37
CA LYS A 208 -4.87 -18.67 13.97
C LYS A 208 -6.30 -18.15 13.90
N GLU A 209 -6.48 -16.95 13.36
CA GLU A 209 -7.82 -16.39 13.18
C GLU A 209 -7.90 -15.53 11.92
N HIS A 210 -9.06 -15.52 11.25
CA HIS A 210 -9.27 -14.66 10.10
C HIS A 210 -9.19 -13.20 10.49
N ILE A 211 -8.45 -12.40 9.72
CA ILE A 211 -8.21 -10.97 10.00
C ILE A 211 -9.53 -10.23 10.24
N LYS A 212 -10.55 -10.51 9.43
CA LYS A 212 -11.84 -9.84 9.49
C LYS A 212 -12.62 -10.09 10.80
N THR A 213 -12.33 -11.17 11.53
CA THR A 213 -13.10 -11.58 12.72
C THR A 213 -12.42 -11.25 14.04
N ILE A 214 -11.13 -10.87 14.02
CA ILE A 214 -10.34 -10.70 15.24
C ILE A 214 -10.89 -9.52 16.06
N PRO A 215 -11.31 -9.73 17.31
CA PRO A 215 -11.72 -8.64 18.18
C PRO A 215 -10.56 -7.68 18.50
N PRO A 216 -10.80 -6.35 18.61
CA PRO A 216 -9.75 -5.37 18.86
C PRO A 216 -8.89 -5.66 20.10
N TYR A 217 -9.49 -6.16 21.17
CA TYR A 217 -8.74 -6.48 22.40
C TYR A 217 -7.74 -7.63 22.21
N ARG A 218 -8.00 -8.59 21.29
CA ARG A 218 -7.05 -9.67 20.97
C ARG A 218 -5.90 -9.15 20.15
N ILE A 219 -6.18 -8.28 19.17
CA ILE A 219 -5.14 -7.61 18.38
C ILE A 219 -4.19 -6.85 19.31
N LEU A 220 -4.71 -6.10 20.28
CA LEU A 220 -3.89 -5.39 21.27
C LEU A 220 -3.00 -6.33 22.10
N ALA A 221 -3.53 -7.49 22.53
CA ALA A 221 -2.76 -8.48 23.29
C ALA A 221 -1.65 -9.12 22.42
N ILE A 222 -1.97 -9.49 21.19
CA ILE A 222 -1.03 -10.08 20.23
C ILE A 222 0.08 -9.08 19.88
N ASN A 223 -0.28 -7.83 19.55
CA ASN A 223 0.68 -6.75 19.27
C ASN A 223 1.53 -6.39 20.50
N ARG A 224 1.04 -6.61 21.73
CA ARG A 224 1.85 -6.46 22.95
C ARG A 224 2.85 -7.60 23.09
N GLY A 225 2.41 -8.85 22.95
CA GLY A 225 3.29 -10.02 22.99
C GLY A 225 4.38 -10.00 21.91
N GLU A 226 4.08 -9.47 20.72
CA GLU A 226 5.09 -9.27 19.67
C GLU A 226 6.11 -8.19 20.04
N ARG A 227 5.68 -7.05 20.58
CA ARG A 227 6.58 -5.97 21.06
C ARG A 227 7.51 -6.43 22.18
N GLU A 228 6.99 -7.29 23.06
CA GLU A 228 7.76 -7.95 24.13
C GLU A 228 8.63 -9.11 23.60
N LYS A 229 8.59 -9.37 22.28
CA LYS A 229 9.34 -10.40 21.56
C LYS A 229 8.98 -11.84 21.96
N ILE A 230 7.87 -12.04 22.66
CA ILE A 230 7.36 -13.34 23.11
C ILE A 230 6.60 -14.05 21.99
N LEU A 231 5.86 -13.28 21.18
CA LEU A 231 5.16 -13.77 20.00
C LEU A 231 5.93 -13.39 18.72
N SER A 232 5.76 -14.22 17.69
CA SER A 232 6.02 -13.91 16.29
C SER A 232 4.69 -13.90 15.58
N VAL A 233 4.34 -12.80 14.90
CA VAL A 233 3.02 -12.64 14.29
C VAL A 233 3.17 -12.43 12.80
N LYS A 234 2.42 -13.20 12.00
CA LYS A 234 2.45 -13.14 10.54
C LYS A 234 1.04 -13.19 9.97
N ILE A 235 0.87 -12.62 8.78
CA ILE A 235 -0.33 -12.81 7.98
C ILE A 235 -0.09 -13.91 6.94
N ALA A 236 -0.81 -15.02 7.08
CA ALA A 236 -0.82 -16.10 6.09
C ALA A 236 -1.96 -15.86 5.09
N PHE A 237 -1.67 -16.00 3.80
CA PHE A 237 -2.65 -15.93 2.72
C PHE A 237 -2.34 -17.00 1.66
N PRO A 238 -3.34 -17.54 0.93
CA PRO A 238 -3.11 -18.41 -0.22
C PRO A 238 -2.34 -17.73 -1.37
N GLU A 239 -1.01 -17.72 -1.31
CA GLU A 239 -0.13 -17.02 -2.27
C GLU A 239 -0.47 -17.31 -3.73
N GLU A 240 -0.82 -18.57 -4.03
CA GLU A 240 -1.20 -19.03 -5.36
C GLU A 240 -2.34 -18.19 -5.97
N LYS A 241 -3.35 -17.79 -5.19
CA LYS A 241 -4.45 -16.96 -5.68
C LYS A 241 -3.98 -15.57 -6.11
N LEU A 242 -3.09 -14.94 -5.35
CA LEU A 242 -2.58 -13.59 -5.67
C LEU A 242 -1.61 -13.64 -6.84
N LEU A 243 -0.76 -14.67 -6.87
CA LEU A 243 0.11 -14.91 -8.00
C LEU A 243 -0.71 -15.17 -9.27
N ASN A 244 -1.76 -15.99 -9.21
CA ASN A 244 -2.63 -16.22 -10.37
C ASN A 244 -3.33 -14.94 -10.85
N TYR A 245 -3.77 -14.08 -9.94
CA TYR A 245 -4.28 -12.76 -10.28
C TYR A 245 -3.22 -11.91 -11.00
N LEU A 246 -2.02 -11.77 -10.42
CA LEU A 246 -0.93 -11.00 -11.04
C LEU A 246 -0.54 -11.57 -12.42
N LYS A 247 -0.45 -12.90 -12.54
CA LYS A 247 -0.20 -13.60 -13.81
C LYS A 247 -1.27 -13.25 -14.84
N SER A 248 -2.55 -13.27 -14.47
CA SER A 248 -3.63 -12.93 -15.39
C SER A 248 -3.62 -11.48 -15.85
N GLN A 249 -2.98 -10.57 -15.11
CA GLN A 249 -2.87 -9.15 -15.48
C GLN A 249 -1.62 -8.82 -16.29
N THR A 250 -0.58 -9.67 -16.22
CA THR A 250 0.76 -9.37 -16.75
C THR A 250 1.16 -10.26 -17.92
N ILE A 251 0.70 -11.51 -17.95
CA ILE A 251 1.00 -12.46 -19.02
C ILE A 251 0.07 -12.22 -20.22
N LYS A 252 0.66 -11.95 -21.39
CA LYS A 252 -0.06 -11.65 -22.64
C LYS A 252 -0.01 -12.81 -23.64
N LYS A 253 1.08 -13.59 -23.63
CA LYS A 253 1.26 -14.76 -24.50
C LYS A 253 1.55 -15.99 -23.64
N VAL A 254 0.68 -16.98 -23.72
CA VAL A 254 0.86 -18.27 -23.06
C VAL A 254 2.01 -19.02 -23.74
N ASP A 255 2.82 -19.72 -22.96
CA ASP A 255 3.93 -20.58 -23.43
C ASP A 255 5.00 -19.85 -24.26
N SER A 256 5.45 -18.68 -23.78
CA SER A 256 6.59 -17.96 -24.39
C SER A 256 7.72 -17.73 -23.38
N THR A 257 8.97 -17.78 -23.82
CA THR A 257 10.14 -17.50 -22.97
C THR A 257 10.07 -16.12 -22.33
N LEU A 258 9.50 -15.13 -23.03
CA LEU A 258 9.25 -13.79 -22.47
C LEU A 258 8.24 -13.84 -21.33
N SER A 259 7.17 -14.65 -21.46
CA SER A 259 6.21 -14.83 -20.38
C SER A 259 6.82 -15.52 -19.16
N GLU A 260 7.81 -16.40 -19.32
CA GLU A 260 8.56 -16.99 -18.21
C GLU A 260 9.41 -15.93 -17.48
N TYR A 261 10.11 -15.05 -18.21
CA TYR A 261 10.84 -13.96 -17.58
C TYR A 261 9.93 -12.98 -16.82
N VAL A 262 8.75 -12.66 -17.37
CA VAL A 262 7.74 -11.85 -16.69
C VAL A 262 7.20 -12.59 -15.46
N LEU A 263 6.97 -13.90 -15.56
CA LEU A 263 6.48 -14.73 -14.46
C LEU A 263 7.42 -14.70 -13.26
N GLU A 264 8.71 -14.91 -13.50
CA GLU A 264 9.74 -14.86 -12.47
C GLU A 264 9.80 -13.48 -11.81
N ALA A 265 9.76 -12.41 -12.60
CA ALA A 265 9.72 -11.04 -12.10
C ALA A 265 8.47 -10.77 -11.24
N VAL A 266 7.31 -11.30 -11.63
CA VAL A 266 6.05 -11.17 -10.87
C VAL A 266 6.12 -11.93 -9.55
N GLU A 267 6.69 -13.14 -9.54
CA GLU A 267 6.86 -13.93 -8.32
C GLU A 267 7.84 -13.27 -7.35
N ASP A 268 8.94 -12.70 -7.85
CA ASP A 268 9.87 -11.90 -7.04
C ASP A 268 9.20 -10.62 -6.53
N ALA A 269 8.47 -9.89 -7.39
CA ALA A 269 7.72 -8.69 -6.99
C ALA A 269 6.78 -8.99 -5.81
N TYR A 270 6.02 -10.08 -5.93
CA TYR A 270 5.09 -10.48 -4.90
C TYR A 270 5.80 -10.83 -3.58
N LYS A 271 6.77 -11.74 -3.62
CA LYS A 271 7.44 -12.25 -2.41
C LYS A 271 8.30 -11.19 -1.73
N ARG A 272 9.07 -10.42 -2.49
CA ARG A 272 10.07 -9.48 -1.98
C ARG A 272 9.49 -8.10 -1.66
N LEU A 273 8.55 -7.61 -2.47
CA LEU A 273 8.13 -6.20 -2.43
C LEU A 273 6.67 -6.03 -1.99
N ILE A 274 5.74 -6.79 -2.55
CA ILE A 274 4.30 -6.60 -2.29
C ILE A 274 3.91 -7.22 -0.95
N SER A 275 4.13 -8.51 -0.76
CA SER A 275 3.68 -9.26 0.43
C SER A 275 4.17 -8.62 1.74
N PRO A 276 5.48 -8.32 1.92
CA PRO A 276 5.96 -7.69 3.16
C PRO A 276 5.46 -6.26 3.36
N SER A 277 5.10 -5.55 2.29
CA SER A 277 4.57 -4.19 2.37
C SER A 277 3.08 -4.21 2.73
N ILE A 278 2.30 -5.07 2.09
CA ILE A 278 0.86 -5.22 2.36
C ILE A 278 0.63 -5.79 3.76
N GLU A 279 1.45 -6.75 4.20
CA GLU A 279 1.39 -7.26 5.58
C GLU A 279 1.57 -6.13 6.60
N ARG A 280 2.59 -5.28 6.43
CA ARG A 280 2.81 -4.12 7.31
C ARG A 280 1.66 -3.13 7.27
N GLU A 281 1.12 -2.84 6.09
CA GLU A 281 -0.05 -1.96 5.94
C GLU A 281 -1.26 -2.50 6.71
N ILE A 282 -1.57 -3.79 6.56
CA ILE A 282 -2.68 -4.42 7.26
C ILE A 282 -2.42 -4.46 8.76
N ARG A 283 -1.23 -4.87 9.20
CA ARG A 283 -0.86 -4.91 10.63
C ARG A 283 -0.91 -3.53 11.30
N ASN A 284 -0.60 -2.46 10.58
CA ASN A 284 -0.71 -1.09 11.10
C ASN A 284 -2.17 -0.60 11.21
N SER A 285 -3.09 -1.21 10.45
CA SER A 285 -4.53 -0.91 10.50
C SER A 285 -5.29 -1.69 11.56
N LEU A 286 -4.66 -2.72 12.15
CA LEU A 286 -5.20 -3.60 13.19
C LEU A 286 -4.72 -3.16 14.58
#